data_AF-A3Z040-F1
#
_entry.id   AF-A3Z040-F1
#
_cell.length_a   1.000
_cell.length_b   1.000
_cell.length_c   1.000
_cell.angle_alpha   90.00
_cell.angle_beta   90.00
_cell.angle_gamma   90.00
#
_symmetry.space_group_name_H-M   'P 1'
#
loop_
_entity.id
_entity.type
_entity.pdbx_description
1 polymer ?
#
loop_
_entity_poly.entity_id
_entity_poly.type
_entity_poly.pdbx_seq_one_letter_code
_entity_poly.pdbx_strand_id
1 'polypeptide(L)'
;MIELALMVAPLLVVSGDGFSGWLALNDTIMGGSSSGVCRSGPSGLVLEAEVIETGGGFVSCRSPLFSPPLDLSAYRALQLDLLGDGRRYKLAVACADGVAGLTELIPGGLRWVSEFATSSEGLTTVEIPFEKLKASVRAQPMALPLLRFDPSRITRLQILHSKFGDDGRPNPGFRAGALRLGIEAIRAVP
;
A
#
# COMPACT_ATOMS: atom_id res chain seq x y z
N MET A 1 40.31 9.74 12.13
CA MET A 1 39.72 9.01 11.00
C MET A 1 38.22 9.17 11.12
N ILE A 2 37.65 10.16 10.43
CA ILE A 2 36.21 10.40 10.45
C ILE A 2 35.60 9.34 9.53
N GLU A 3 34.90 8.39 10.12
CA GLU A 3 34.15 7.38 9.39
C GLU A 3 33.04 8.10 8.63
N LEU A 4 33.27 8.29 7.33
CA LEU A 4 32.28 8.83 6.42
C LEU A 4 31.20 7.75 6.28
N ALA A 5 30.21 7.76 7.18
CA ALA A 5 29.05 6.90 7.06
C ALA A 5 28.47 7.11 5.65
N LEU A 6 28.50 6.08 4.80
CA LEU A 6 27.81 6.14 3.52
C LEU A 6 26.33 6.40 3.82
N MET A 7 25.87 7.62 3.56
CA MET A 7 24.46 7.95 3.62
C MET A 7 23.78 7.20 2.48
N VAL A 8 22.99 6.18 2.81
CA VAL A 8 22.13 5.49 1.84
C VAL A 8 21.20 6.54 1.23
N ALA A 9 21.29 6.78 -0.08
CA ALA A 9 20.38 7.72 -0.75
C ALA A 9 18.98 7.09 -0.89
N PRO A 10 17.89 7.89 -0.96
CA PRO A 10 16.57 7.36 -1.27
C PRO A 10 16.58 6.54 -2.57
N LEU A 11 15.98 5.35 -2.52
CA LEU A 11 15.83 4.48 -3.69
C LEU A 11 14.48 4.74 -4.35
N LEU A 12 14.50 5.01 -5.66
CA LEU A 12 13.28 5.02 -6.46
C LEU A 12 12.76 3.59 -6.63
N VAL A 13 11.59 3.30 -6.06
CA VAL A 13 10.93 2.00 -6.20
C VAL A 13 10.10 1.97 -7.48
N VAL A 14 9.30 3.01 -7.73
CA VAL A 14 8.51 3.14 -8.95
C VAL A 14 8.11 4.61 -9.19
N SER A 15 8.11 5.04 -10.45
CA SER A 15 7.53 6.30 -10.92
C SER A 15 7.19 6.21 -12.41
N GLY A 16 6.35 7.12 -12.90
CA GLY A 16 6.04 7.24 -14.33
C GLY A 16 5.59 5.91 -14.96
N ASP A 17 6.15 5.58 -16.12
CA ASP A 17 5.83 4.34 -16.83
C ASP A 17 6.24 3.06 -16.08
N GLY A 18 7.04 3.19 -15.00
CA GLY A 18 7.37 2.08 -14.10
C GLY A 18 6.14 1.50 -13.38
N PHE A 19 5.01 2.22 -13.33
CA PHE A 19 3.74 1.69 -12.85
C PHE A 19 3.05 0.73 -13.84
N SER A 20 3.67 0.41 -14.98
CA SER A 20 3.17 -0.62 -15.89
C SER A 20 2.83 -1.94 -15.16
N GLY A 21 1.67 -2.51 -15.48
CA GLY A 21 1.16 -3.73 -14.85
C GLY A 21 0.49 -3.53 -13.49
N TRP A 22 0.41 -2.31 -12.95
CA TRP A 22 -0.45 -2.03 -11.80
C TRP A 22 -1.91 -2.13 -12.20
N LEU A 23 -2.70 -2.88 -11.43
CA LEU A 23 -4.09 -3.18 -11.75
C LEU A 23 -5.00 -2.85 -10.59
N ALA A 24 -6.25 -2.51 -10.94
CA ALA A 24 -7.29 -2.32 -9.95
C ALA A 24 -7.67 -3.66 -9.32
N LEU A 25 -7.94 -3.66 -8.02
CA LEU A 25 -8.59 -4.76 -7.32
C LEU A 25 -9.79 -4.21 -6.57
N ASN A 26 -10.96 -4.79 -6.86
CA ASN A 26 -12.27 -4.34 -6.40
C ASN A 26 -12.83 -5.34 -5.36
N ASP A 27 -13.91 -4.94 -4.67
CA ASP A 27 -14.57 -5.72 -3.60
C ASP A 27 -15.61 -6.74 -4.09
N THR A 28 -15.72 -6.97 -5.40
CA THR A 28 -16.79 -7.81 -6.01
C THR A 28 -16.79 -9.26 -5.52
N ILE A 29 -15.64 -9.86 -5.28
CA ILE A 29 -15.53 -11.23 -4.72
C ILE A 29 -16.09 -11.31 -3.29
N MET A 30 -16.09 -10.19 -2.57
CA MET A 30 -16.60 -10.10 -1.20
C MET A 30 -18.07 -9.68 -1.13
N GLY A 31 -18.77 -9.58 -2.27
CA GLY A 31 -20.16 -9.15 -2.36
C GLY A 31 -20.35 -7.65 -2.54
N GLY A 32 -19.27 -6.89 -2.72
CA GLY A 32 -19.31 -5.47 -3.02
C GLY A 32 -19.60 -5.17 -4.50
N SER A 33 -19.78 -3.90 -4.81
CA SER A 33 -20.05 -3.42 -6.17
C SER A 33 -19.21 -2.21 -6.55
N SER A 34 -18.12 -1.96 -5.81
CA SER A 34 -17.17 -0.91 -6.18
C SER A 34 -16.44 -1.31 -7.46
N SER A 35 -16.07 -0.33 -8.28
CA SER A 35 -15.32 -0.58 -9.51
C SER A 35 -14.26 0.49 -9.72
N GLY A 36 -13.06 0.07 -10.11
CA GLY A 36 -11.97 0.98 -10.42
C GLY A 36 -11.15 0.54 -11.61
N VAL A 37 -10.43 1.49 -12.19
CA VAL A 37 -9.47 1.30 -13.27
C VAL A 37 -8.15 1.97 -12.90
N CYS A 38 -7.05 1.29 -13.21
CA CYS A 38 -5.70 1.82 -13.08
C CYS A 38 -5.18 2.18 -14.46
N ARG A 39 -4.61 3.38 -14.60
CA ARG A 39 -3.96 3.87 -15.81
C ARG A 39 -2.58 4.37 -15.45
N SER A 40 -1.54 3.68 -15.90
CA SER A 40 -0.16 4.15 -15.78
C SER A 40 0.24 4.98 -17.00
N GLY A 41 1.21 5.87 -16.81
CA GLY A 41 1.81 6.67 -17.86
C GLY A 41 2.98 7.51 -17.33
N PRO A 42 3.52 8.46 -18.11
CA PRO A 42 4.75 9.18 -17.75
C PRO A 42 4.66 9.97 -16.45
N SER A 43 3.46 10.42 -16.06
CA SER A 43 3.20 11.16 -14.81
C SER A 43 2.96 10.27 -13.59
N GLY A 44 2.90 8.94 -13.76
CA GLY A 44 2.67 7.99 -12.67
C GLY A 44 1.43 7.12 -12.90
N LEU A 45 0.80 6.69 -11.81
CA LEU A 45 -0.42 5.87 -11.82
C LEU A 45 -1.64 6.70 -11.41
N VAL A 46 -2.73 6.55 -12.16
CA VAL A 46 -4.04 7.10 -11.77
C VAL A 46 -5.01 5.94 -11.49
N LEU A 47 -5.58 5.93 -10.30
CA LEU A 47 -6.75 5.14 -9.93
C LEU A 47 -7.99 6.02 -10.03
N GLU A 48 -8.91 5.67 -10.92
CA GLU A 48 -10.25 6.23 -11.00
C GLU A 48 -11.26 5.15 -10.63
N ALA A 49 -12.20 5.47 -9.75
CA ALA A 49 -13.12 4.48 -9.23
C ALA A 49 -14.46 5.08 -8.77
N GLU A 50 -15.47 4.21 -8.72
CA GLU A 50 -16.72 4.43 -8.01
C GLU A 50 -16.77 3.50 -6.80
N VAL A 51 -16.81 4.06 -5.59
CA VAL A 51 -16.81 3.31 -4.33
C VAL A 51 -18.24 3.14 -3.83
N ILE A 52 -18.68 1.90 -3.68
CA ILE A 52 -20.00 1.57 -3.14
C ILE A 52 -19.84 0.97 -1.75
N GLU A 53 -20.44 1.58 -0.75
CA GLU A 53 -20.28 1.13 0.65
C GLU A 53 -20.94 -0.23 0.92
N THR A 54 -22.12 -0.47 0.36
CA THR A 54 -22.91 -1.67 0.63
C THR A 54 -22.21 -2.92 0.09
N GLY A 55 -22.15 -3.99 0.89
CA GLY A 55 -21.55 -5.27 0.50
C GLY A 55 -20.01 -5.28 0.48
N GLY A 56 -19.35 -4.13 0.68
CA GLY A 56 -17.90 -4.04 0.69
C GLY A 56 -17.43 -2.64 1.10
N GLY A 57 -17.18 -1.79 0.10
CA GLY A 57 -16.65 -0.44 0.27
C GLY A 57 -15.13 -0.39 0.11
N PHE A 58 -14.58 -1.04 -0.90
CA PHE A 58 -13.15 -1.02 -1.17
C PHE A 58 -12.79 -0.99 -2.67
N VAL A 59 -11.79 -0.17 -2.97
CA VAL A 59 -11.06 -0.14 -4.25
C VAL A 59 -9.58 0.03 -3.99
N SER A 60 -8.75 -0.46 -4.91
CA SER A 60 -7.30 -0.33 -4.77
C SER A 60 -6.59 -0.39 -6.10
N CYS A 61 -5.35 0.07 -6.10
CA CYS A 61 -4.35 -0.19 -7.12
C CYS A 61 -3.27 -1.11 -6.54
N ARG A 62 -2.85 -2.11 -7.29
CA ARG A 62 -1.97 -3.17 -6.82
C ARG A 62 -0.90 -3.47 -7.83
N SER A 63 0.36 -3.56 -7.37
CA SER A 63 1.48 -3.91 -8.22
C SER A 63 1.37 -5.35 -8.77
N PRO A 64 2.10 -5.65 -9.86
CA PRO A 64 2.52 -7.01 -10.18
C PRO A 64 3.25 -7.66 -9.00
N LEU A 65 3.46 -8.98 -9.08
CA LEU A 65 4.42 -9.64 -8.20
C LEU A 65 5.83 -9.17 -8.53
N PHE A 66 6.57 -8.74 -7.52
CA PHE A 66 8.01 -8.57 -7.65
C PHE A 66 8.68 -9.94 -7.67
N SER A 67 9.43 -10.20 -8.73
CA SER A 67 10.21 -11.41 -8.90
C SER A 67 11.57 -11.03 -9.51
N PRO A 68 12.68 -11.09 -8.74
CA PRO A 68 12.74 -11.47 -7.33
C PRO A 68 12.01 -10.49 -6.38
N PRO A 69 11.71 -10.88 -5.13
CA PRO A 69 11.21 -9.95 -4.12
C PRO A 69 12.14 -8.75 -3.96
N LEU A 70 11.57 -7.58 -3.66
CA LEU A 70 12.29 -6.34 -3.42
C LEU A 70 12.92 -6.37 -2.02
N ASP A 71 14.22 -6.11 -1.96
CA ASP A 71 14.98 -5.96 -0.71
C ASP A 71 15.15 -4.48 -0.38
N LEU A 72 14.44 -4.03 0.66
CA LEU A 72 14.53 -2.69 1.23
C LEU A 72 15.12 -2.70 2.64
N SER A 73 15.91 -3.70 3.01
CA SER A 73 16.48 -3.84 4.37
C SER A 73 17.40 -2.69 4.79
N ALA A 74 17.98 -1.96 3.83
CA ALA A 74 18.79 -0.77 4.06
C ALA A 74 17.96 0.51 4.34
N TYR A 75 16.63 0.45 4.30
CA TYR A 75 15.73 1.58 4.42
C TYR A 75 14.81 1.44 5.64
N ARG A 76 14.27 2.56 6.14
CA ARG A 76 13.36 2.55 7.30
C ARG A 76 11.89 2.78 6.95
N ALA A 77 11.61 3.30 5.75
CA ALA A 77 10.26 3.72 5.36
C ALA A 77 10.05 3.68 3.85
N LEU A 78 8.77 3.64 3.46
CA LEU A 78 8.34 4.01 2.11
C LEU A 78 7.82 5.45 2.12
N GLN A 79 8.24 6.24 1.14
CA GLN A 79 7.70 7.56 0.85
C GLN A 79 6.82 7.48 -0.40
N LEU A 80 5.63 8.08 -0.33
CA LEU A 80 4.63 8.11 -1.39
C LEU A 80 4.38 9.56 -1.79
N ASP A 81 4.45 9.86 -3.08
CA ASP A 81 4.05 11.16 -3.66
C ASP A 81 2.69 10.99 -4.36
N LEU A 82 1.67 11.70 -3.86
CA LEU A 82 0.27 11.43 -4.17
C LEU A 82 -0.51 12.69 -4.53
N LEU A 83 -1.35 12.59 -5.55
CA LEU A 83 -2.41 13.55 -5.83
C LEU A 83 -3.73 12.95 -5.36
N GLY A 84 -4.07 13.20 -4.10
CA GLY A 84 -5.26 12.64 -3.47
C GLY A 84 -6.52 13.48 -3.64
N ASP A 85 -7.60 12.99 -3.06
CA ASP A 85 -8.92 13.62 -3.07
C ASP A 85 -9.38 14.04 -1.66
N GLY A 86 -8.49 13.99 -0.68
CA GLY A 86 -8.80 14.23 0.74
C GLY A 86 -9.24 12.99 1.52
N ARG A 87 -9.34 11.81 0.88
CA ARG A 87 -9.65 10.55 1.60
C ARG A 87 -8.44 10.06 2.38
N ARG A 88 -8.73 9.22 3.38
CA ARG A 88 -7.71 8.36 4.01
C ARG A 88 -7.54 7.07 3.20
N TYR A 89 -6.31 6.76 2.88
CA TYR A 89 -5.91 5.55 2.18
C TYR A 89 -5.09 4.66 3.10
N LYS A 90 -4.80 3.46 2.63
CA LYS A 90 -3.98 2.48 3.33
C LYS A 90 -2.96 1.90 2.37
N LEU A 91 -1.71 1.83 2.82
CA LEU A 91 -0.69 1.01 2.19
C LEU A 91 -0.87 -0.42 2.71
N ALA A 92 -0.85 -1.39 1.80
CA ALA A 92 -0.78 -2.80 2.13
C ALA A 92 0.41 -3.44 1.40
N VAL A 93 1.28 -4.09 2.18
CA VAL A 93 2.50 -4.74 1.69
C VAL A 93 2.38 -6.24 1.89
N ALA A 94 2.68 -7.01 0.84
CA ALA A 94 2.91 -8.44 0.94
C ALA A 94 4.41 -8.72 0.97
N CYS A 95 4.83 -9.66 1.81
CA CYS A 95 6.21 -10.14 1.88
C CYS A 95 6.21 -11.64 1.58
N ALA A 96 7.31 -12.15 1.02
CA ALA A 96 7.56 -13.57 1.00
C ALA A 96 7.88 -14.04 2.42
N ASP A 97 7.53 -15.29 2.73
CA ASP A 97 7.58 -15.82 4.09
C ASP A 97 8.96 -15.74 4.73
N GLY A 98 9.06 -14.98 5.83
CA GLY A 98 10.20 -14.99 6.75
C GLY A 98 10.08 -16.07 7.85
N VAL A 99 8.88 -16.62 8.08
CA VAL A 99 8.60 -17.59 9.15
C VAL A 99 8.33 -18.99 8.57
N ALA A 100 9.32 -19.55 7.86
CA ALA A 100 9.32 -20.94 7.39
C ALA A 100 8.06 -21.44 6.65
N GLY A 101 7.35 -20.59 5.90
CA GLY A 101 6.15 -20.99 5.14
C GLY A 101 4.83 -20.90 5.90
N LEU A 102 4.85 -20.48 7.18
CA LEU A 102 3.63 -20.45 8.02
C LEU A 102 2.65 -19.34 7.62
N THR A 103 3.12 -18.24 7.02
CA THR A 103 2.26 -17.11 6.66
C THR A 103 1.56 -17.31 5.31
N GLU A 104 2.09 -18.18 4.44
CA GLU A 104 1.44 -18.67 3.23
C GLU A 104 0.20 -19.53 3.50
N LEU A 105 0.18 -20.22 4.64
CA LEU A 105 -0.97 -21.06 5.06
C LEU A 105 -2.15 -20.23 5.56
N ILE A 106 -1.98 -18.92 5.78
CA ILE A 106 -3.05 -18.05 6.30
C ILE A 106 -4.07 -17.78 5.19
N PRO A 107 -5.33 -18.25 5.31
CA PRO A 107 -6.35 -18.00 4.31
C PRO A 107 -6.61 -16.51 4.14
N GLY A 108 -6.47 -15.99 2.91
CA GLY A 108 -6.59 -14.57 2.61
C GLY A 108 -5.25 -13.80 2.65
N GLY A 109 -4.18 -14.43 3.11
CA GLY A 109 -2.81 -13.92 3.09
C GLY A 109 -2.55 -12.79 4.10
N LEU A 110 -1.41 -12.87 4.79
CA LEU A 110 -0.94 -11.80 5.65
C LEU A 110 -0.60 -10.54 4.84
N ARG A 111 -1.01 -9.38 5.34
CA ARG A 111 -0.60 -8.07 4.82
C ARG A 111 -0.08 -7.20 5.96
N TRP A 112 0.91 -6.39 5.63
CA TRP A 112 1.46 -5.36 6.49
C TRP A 112 0.85 -4.03 6.07
N VAL A 113 0.09 -3.40 6.97
CA VAL A 113 -0.75 -2.26 6.62
C VAL A 113 -0.47 -1.04 7.48
N SER A 114 -0.63 0.15 6.89
CA SER A 114 -0.67 1.43 7.60
C SER A 114 -1.58 2.39 6.86
N GLU A 115 -2.43 3.11 7.60
CA GLU A 115 -3.23 4.19 7.05
C GLU A 115 -2.44 5.50 6.91
N PHE A 116 -2.88 6.34 5.97
CA PHE A 116 -2.40 7.70 5.80
C PHE A 116 -3.52 8.59 5.21
N ALA A 117 -3.41 9.89 5.43
CA ALA A 117 -4.32 10.88 4.87
C ALA A 117 -3.73 11.49 3.60
N THR A 118 -4.61 11.95 2.70
CA THR A 118 -4.23 12.77 1.55
C THR A 118 -4.86 14.14 1.64
N SER A 119 -4.26 15.14 0.99
CA SER A 119 -4.90 16.42 0.69
C SER A 119 -5.82 16.28 -0.52
N SER A 120 -6.89 17.07 -0.59
CA SER A 120 -7.68 17.26 -1.83
C SER A 120 -7.03 18.27 -2.79
N GLU A 121 -5.98 18.95 -2.34
CA GLU A 121 -5.28 19.99 -3.08
C GLU A 121 -3.78 19.70 -3.12
N GLY A 122 -3.20 19.77 -4.32
CA GLY A 122 -1.76 19.65 -4.53
C GLY A 122 -1.18 18.27 -4.21
N LEU A 123 0.14 18.22 -4.19
CA LEU A 123 0.91 17.02 -3.89
C LEU A 123 0.92 16.73 -2.38
N THR A 124 0.58 15.50 -2.01
CA THR A 124 0.75 14.96 -0.67
C THR A 124 1.94 14.00 -0.67
N THR A 125 3.00 14.35 0.05
CA THR A 125 4.11 13.42 0.32
C THR A 125 3.92 12.78 1.69
N VAL A 126 3.83 11.45 1.73
CA VAL A 126 3.63 10.66 2.95
C VAL A 126 4.82 9.73 3.17
N GLU A 127 5.47 9.81 4.33
CA GLU A 127 6.44 8.81 4.79
C GLU A 127 5.73 7.81 5.71
N ILE A 128 5.87 6.52 5.39
CA ILE A 128 5.32 5.40 6.16
C ILE A 128 6.48 4.57 6.71
N PRO A 129 6.88 4.80 7.97
CA PRO A 129 7.87 4.00 8.66
C PRO A 129 7.47 2.53 8.71
N PHE A 130 8.44 1.64 8.48
CA PHE A 130 8.26 0.20 8.55
C PHE A 130 7.79 -0.27 9.93
N GLU A 131 8.20 0.41 11.00
CA GLU A 131 7.73 0.15 12.37
C GLU A 131 6.23 0.43 12.59
N LYS A 132 5.60 1.23 11.73
CA LYS A 132 4.16 1.52 11.80
C LYS A 132 3.32 0.47 11.07
N LEU A 133 3.93 -0.39 10.26
CA LEU A 133 3.22 -1.43 9.54
C LEU A 133 2.73 -2.51 10.50
N LYS A 134 1.41 -2.72 10.52
CA LYS A 134 0.74 -3.72 11.36
C LYS A 134 0.33 -4.93 10.54
N ALA A 135 0.48 -6.11 11.12
CA ALA A 135 -0.02 -7.35 10.54
C ALA A 135 -1.56 -7.34 10.49
N SER A 136 -2.12 -7.74 9.35
CA SER A 136 -3.56 -7.82 9.11
C SER A 136 -3.90 -8.96 8.15
N VAL A 137 -5.01 -9.64 8.38
CA VAL A 137 -5.59 -10.66 7.49
C VAL A 137 -7.03 -10.25 7.18
N ARG A 138 -7.36 -10.01 5.91
CA ARG A 138 -8.72 -9.59 5.49
C ARG A 138 -9.28 -8.43 6.33
N ALA A 139 -8.48 -7.39 6.52
CA ALA A 139 -8.79 -6.22 7.35
C ALA A 139 -8.99 -6.48 8.86
N GLN A 140 -8.65 -7.67 9.35
CA GLN A 140 -8.60 -7.98 10.78
C GLN A 140 -7.15 -7.86 11.26
N PRO A 141 -6.85 -6.96 12.22
CA PRO A 141 -5.53 -6.87 12.82
C PRO A 141 -5.11 -8.20 13.44
N MET A 142 -3.84 -8.55 13.28
CA MET A 142 -3.26 -9.74 13.85
C MET A 142 -2.15 -9.35 14.82
N ALA A 143 -2.36 -9.63 16.11
CA ALA A 143 -1.34 -9.41 17.13
C ALA A 143 -0.60 -10.73 17.41
N LEU A 144 0.62 -10.86 16.88
CA LEU A 144 1.54 -11.94 17.23
C LEU A 144 2.82 -11.33 17.80
N PRO A 145 3.20 -11.62 19.06
CA PRO A 145 4.27 -10.91 19.78
C PRO A 145 5.62 -10.84 19.04
N LEU A 146 5.92 -11.83 18.20
CA LEU A 146 7.19 -11.98 17.47
C LEU A 146 7.08 -11.70 15.98
N LEU A 147 5.88 -11.48 15.44
CA LEU A 147 5.71 -11.20 14.02
C LEU A 147 6.14 -9.75 13.75
N ARG A 148 7.09 -9.57 12.83
CA ARG A 148 7.63 -8.26 12.43
C ARG A 148 7.67 -8.16 10.91
N PHE A 149 7.54 -6.93 10.41
CA PHE A 149 7.68 -6.64 9.00
C PHE A 149 9.12 -6.92 8.57
N ASP A 150 9.29 -7.70 7.51
CA ASP A 150 10.59 -8.01 6.91
C ASP A 150 10.73 -7.23 5.60
N PRO A 151 11.48 -6.10 5.60
CA PRO A 151 11.66 -5.28 4.40
C PRO A 151 12.53 -5.94 3.33
N SER A 152 13.23 -7.05 3.63
CA SER A 152 14.15 -7.70 2.69
C SER A 152 13.46 -8.55 1.62
N ARG A 153 12.14 -8.79 1.75
CA ARG A 153 11.42 -9.77 0.93
C ARG A 153 10.04 -9.28 0.48
N ILE A 154 9.92 -8.02 0.12
CA ILE A 154 8.64 -7.43 -0.32
C ILE A 154 8.26 -8.01 -1.69
N THR A 155 7.09 -8.64 -1.79
CA THR A 155 6.61 -9.26 -3.04
C THR A 155 5.55 -8.44 -3.75
N ARG A 156 4.89 -7.52 -3.04
CA ARG A 156 3.81 -6.72 -3.63
C ARG A 156 3.51 -5.46 -2.84
N LEU A 157 3.14 -4.40 -3.54
CA LEU A 157 2.57 -3.18 -2.98
C LEU A 157 1.12 -3.00 -3.42
N GLN A 158 0.33 -2.39 -2.55
CA GLN A 158 -1.06 -2.05 -2.81
C GLN A 158 -1.43 -0.78 -2.06
N ILE A 159 -2.11 0.15 -2.74
CA ILE A 159 -2.69 1.35 -2.12
C ILE A 159 -4.20 1.26 -2.30
N LEU A 160 -4.92 1.46 -1.21
CA LEU A 160 -6.36 1.23 -1.18
C LEU A 160 -7.14 2.28 -0.39
N HIS A 161 -8.39 2.47 -0.80
CA HIS A 161 -9.41 3.10 0.02
C HIS A 161 -10.39 2.02 0.47
N SER A 162 -10.66 1.94 1.77
CA SER A 162 -11.58 0.95 2.34
C SER A 162 -12.41 1.50 3.47
N LYS A 163 -13.60 0.91 3.66
CA LYS A 163 -14.50 1.13 4.79
C LYS A 163 -13.85 0.90 6.16
N PHE A 164 -12.91 -0.03 6.26
CA PHE A 164 -12.20 -0.35 7.51
C PHE A 164 -10.74 0.10 7.47
N GLY A 165 -10.25 0.59 8.61
CA GLY A 165 -8.88 1.06 8.80
C GLY A 165 -7.87 -0.04 9.08
N ASP A 166 -6.64 0.33 9.42
CA ASP A 166 -5.56 -0.63 9.74
C ASP A 166 -5.74 -1.34 11.09
N ASP A 167 -6.60 -0.79 11.95
CA ASP A 167 -7.00 -1.35 13.25
C ASP A 167 -8.31 -2.15 13.16
N GLY A 168 -8.83 -2.36 11.94
CA GLY A 168 -10.08 -3.09 11.69
C GLY A 168 -11.36 -2.32 12.05
N ARG A 169 -11.25 -1.10 12.59
CA ARG A 169 -12.42 -0.24 12.89
C ARG A 169 -12.85 0.54 11.65
N PRO A 170 -14.04 1.18 11.65
CA PRO A 170 -14.44 2.05 10.56
C PRO A 170 -13.40 3.14 10.28
N ASN A 171 -13.04 3.31 9.01
CA ASN A 171 -12.10 4.35 8.57
C ASN A 171 -12.80 5.72 8.68
N PRO A 172 -12.32 6.65 9.54
CA PRO A 172 -12.96 7.96 9.71
C PRO A 172 -12.89 8.84 8.46
N GLY A 173 -12.00 8.52 7.51
CA GLY A 173 -11.90 9.20 6.21
C GLY A 173 -12.61 8.47 5.08
N PHE A 174 -13.45 7.46 5.37
CA PHE A 174 -14.21 6.73 4.36
C PHE A 174 -15.26 7.62 3.69
N ARG A 175 -15.28 7.62 2.36
CA ARG A 175 -16.30 8.30 1.56
C ARG A 175 -16.61 7.47 0.32
N ALA A 176 -17.87 7.05 0.19
CA ALA A 176 -18.40 6.44 -1.03
C ALA A 176 -18.41 7.44 -2.20
N GLY A 177 -18.73 6.95 -3.40
CA GLY A 177 -18.82 7.73 -4.63
C GLY A 177 -17.51 7.77 -5.42
N ALA A 178 -17.46 8.72 -6.35
CA ALA A 178 -16.31 8.91 -7.23
C ALA A 178 -15.03 9.22 -6.43
N LEU A 179 -13.96 8.55 -6.84
CA LEU A 179 -12.61 8.62 -6.29
C LEU A 179 -11.62 8.77 -7.41
N ARG A 180 -10.64 9.67 -7.21
CA ARG A 180 -9.46 9.77 -8.07
C ARG A 180 -8.21 9.92 -7.22
N LEU A 181 -7.27 9.01 -7.40
CA LEU A 181 -5.96 9.03 -6.74
C LEU A 181 -4.86 8.98 -7.80
N GLY A 182 -4.00 9.99 -7.83
CA GLY A 182 -2.72 9.95 -8.53
C GLY A 182 -1.60 9.49 -7.61
N ILE A 183 -0.69 8.66 -8.12
CA ILE A 183 0.54 8.23 -7.45
C ILE A 183 1.68 8.55 -8.40
N GLU A 184 2.48 9.55 -8.06
CA GLU A 184 3.57 10.03 -8.92
C GLU A 184 4.82 9.17 -8.73
N ALA A 185 5.13 8.83 -7.48
CA ALA A 185 6.30 8.03 -7.14
C ALA A 185 6.17 7.30 -5.80
N ILE A 186 6.89 6.19 -5.69
CA ILE A 186 7.16 5.48 -4.45
C ILE A 186 8.68 5.38 -4.30
N ARG A 187 9.19 5.75 -3.13
CA ARG A 187 10.62 5.65 -2.77
C ARG A 187 10.80 4.88 -1.48
N ALA A 188 11.94 4.23 -1.33
CA ALA A 188 12.42 3.77 -0.03
C ALA A 188 13.39 4.83 0.52
N VAL A 189 13.23 5.20 1.79
CA VAL A 189 14.06 6.24 2.43
C VAL A 189 14.83 5.66 3.62
N PRO A 190 16.13 5.99 3.76
CA PRO A 190 16.95 5.60 4.91
C PRO A 190 16.37 6.25 6.16
#